data_AF-A0A6M0G5R4-F1
#
_entry.id   AF-A0A6M0G5R4-F1
#
_cell.length_a   1.000
_cell.length_b   1.000
_cell.length_c   1.000
_cell.angle_alpha   90.00
_cell.angle_beta   90.00
_cell.angle_gamma   90.00
#
_symmetry.space_group_name_H-M   'P 1'
#
loop_
_entity.id
_entity.type
_entity.pdbx_description
1 polymer ?
#
loop_
_entity_poly.entity_id
_entity_poly.type
_entity_poly.pdbx_seq_one_letter_code
_entity_poly.pdbx_strand_id
1 'polypeptide(L)'
;MRFDWDNHKSQILERNRGYFLEEVAQIFAGDYVERMKHDDPEQFIAIGYLNNSLLSVIYEVRYDEEGEYIWLITKKMGLKPRPSRTAFSFY
;
A
#
# COMPACT_ATOMS: atom_id res chain seq x y z
N MET A 1 11.60 3.38 -9.45
CA MET A 1 11.23 3.67 -8.05
C MET A 1 12.03 2.73 -7.16
N ARG A 2 12.86 3.28 -6.27
CA ARG A 2 13.55 2.48 -5.25
C ARG A 2 12.64 2.41 -4.03
N PHE A 3 12.32 1.20 -3.61
CA PHE A 3 11.49 0.93 -2.45
C PHE A 3 12.39 0.33 -1.39
N ASP A 4 12.35 0.91 -0.20
CA ASP A 4 13.03 0.39 0.97
C ASP A 4 12.02 0.16 2.09
N TRP A 5 12.27 -0.89 2.87
CA TRP A 5 11.40 -1.27 3.95
C TRP A 5 12.16 -2.02 5.02
N ASP A 6 11.65 -1.90 6.23
CA ASP A 6 12.20 -2.62 7.37
C ASP A 6 11.81 -4.11 7.30
N ASN A 7 12.78 -4.98 7.00
CA ASN A 7 12.58 -6.43 6.92
C ASN A 7 12.05 -7.04 8.23
N HIS A 8 12.38 -6.45 9.37
CA HIS A 8 11.90 -6.91 10.67
C HIS A 8 10.41 -6.58 10.84
N LYS A 9 9.96 -5.41 10.37
CA LYS A 9 8.52 -5.10 10.26
C LYS A 9 7.81 -5.99 9.26
N SER A 10 8.46 -6.36 8.15
CA SER A 10 7.88 -7.28 7.16
C SER A 10 7.50 -8.62 7.80
N GLN A 11 8.41 -9.23 8.56
CA GLN A 11 8.16 -10.50 9.25
C GLN A 11 7.07 -10.37 10.33
N ILE A 12 7.03 -9.24 11.04
CA ILE A 12 5.96 -8.98 12.03
C ILE A 12 4.60 -8.82 11.33
N LEU A 13 4.56 -8.20 10.15
CA LEU A 13 3.34 -8.03 9.36
C LEU A 13 2.86 -9.34 8.75
N GLU A 14 3.78 -10.15 8.23
CA GLU A 14 3.51 -11.52 7.77
C GLU A 14 2.84 -12.31 8.89
N ARG A 15 3.46 -12.36 10.07
CA ARG A 15 2.95 -13.14 11.19
C ARG A 15 1.61 -12.64 11.74
N ASN A 16 1.41 -11.32 11.79
CA ASN A 16 0.18 -10.76 12.34
C ASN A 16 -0.98 -10.72 11.34
N ARG A 17 -0.71 -10.72 10.03
CA ARG A 17 -1.72 -10.35 9.01
C ARG A 17 -1.66 -11.15 7.72
N GLY A 18 -0.61 -11.93 7.48
CA GLY A 18 -0.49 -12.84 6.34
C GLY A 18 -0.22 -12.17 5.00
N TYR A 19 0.43 -10.99 4.98
CA TYR A 19 0.83 -10.31 3.75
C TYR A 19 2.29 -9.87 3.82
N PHE A 20 3.01 -10.03 2.72
CA PHE A 20 4.39 -9.54 2.59
C PHE A 20 4.41 -8.08 2.11
N LEU A 21 5.40 -7.30 2.54
CA LEU A 21 5.61 -5.95 1.99
C LEU A 21 5.88 -5.98 0.48
N GLU A 22 6.44 -7.07 -0.04
CA GLU A 22 6.60 -7.31 -1.48
C GLU A 22 5.25 -7.46 -2.20
N GLU A 23 4.29 -8.20 -1.63
CA GLU A 23 2.94 -8.28 -2.18
C GLU A 23 2.23 -6.93 -2.14
N VAL A 24 2.49 -6.17 -1.08
CA VAL A 24 2.01 -4.80 -0.98
C VAL A 24 2.67 -3.93 -2.05
N ALA A 25 3.94 -4.11 -2.38
CA ALA A 25 4.59 -3.40 -3.48
C ALA A 25 3.92 -3.68 -4.85
N GLN A 26 3.29 -4.85 -5.03
CA GLN A 26 2.55 -5.15 -6.26
C GLN A 26 1.35 -4.23 -6.50
N ILE A 27 0.81 -3.56 -5.48
CA ILE A 27 -0.26 -2.56 -5.71
C ILE A 27 0.24 -1.39 -6.57
N PHE A 28 1.54 -1.04 -6.48
CA PHE A 28 2.16 0.01 -7.29
C PHE A 28 2.41 -0.43 -8.74
N ALA A 29 2.38 -1.74 -9.01
CA ALA A 29 2.50 -2.27 -10.37
C ALA A 29 1.16 -2.31 -11.13
N GLY A 30 0.03 -2.11 -10.44
CA GLY A 30 -1.32 -2.11 -11.02
C GLY A 30 -2.02 -0.76 -10.91
N ASP A 31 -3.36 -0.77 -11.00
CA ASP A 31 -4.17 0.40 -10.73
C ASP A 31 -4.18 0.72 -9.23
N TYR A 32 -3.52 1.82 -8.86
CA TYR A 32 -3.59 2.40 -7.53
C TYR A 32 -3.93 3.88 -7.59
N VAL A 33 -4.56 4.35 -6.52
CA VAL A 33 -4.77 5.78 -6.27
C VAL A 33 -3.83 6.19 -5.17
N GLU A 34 -2.97 7.16 -5.45
CA GLU A 34 -2.17 7.81 -4.41
C GLU A 34 -2.91 9.00 -3.80
N ARG A 35 -2.67 9.22 -2.51
CA ARG A 35 -3.20 10.35 -1.78
C ARG A 35 -2.17 10.86 -0.81
N MET A 36 -1.87 12.15 -0.88
CA MET A 36 -1.04 12.81 0.12
C MET A 36 -1.75 12.83 1.46
N LYS A 37 -1.07 12.37 2.51
CA LYS A 37 -1.58 12.29 3.88
C LYS A 37 -0.98 13.37 4.77
N HIS A 38 0.33 13.60 4.64
CA HIS A 38 1.08 14.54 5.45
C HIS A 38 2.19 15.16 4.60
N ASP A 39 2.49 16.44 4.83
CA ASP A 39 3.48 17.21 4.07
C ASP A 39 4.85 17.21 4.75
N ASP A 40 4.90 17.20 6.08
CA ASP A 40 6.16 17.23 6.84
C ASP A 40 6.19 16.23 8.02
N PRO A 41 6.75 15.01 7.86
CA PRO A 41 7.37 14.45 6.66
C PRO A 41 6.35 14.11 5.56
N GLU A 42 6.81 14.07 4.31
CA GLU A 42 6.01 13.76 3.11
C GLU A 42 5.49 12.32 3.12
N GLN A 43 4.27 12.12 3.62
CA GLN A 43 3.61 10.83 3.68
C GLN A 43 2.50 10.73 2.65
N PHE A 44 2.50 9.62 1.94
CA PHE A 44 1.52 9.27 0.93
C PHE A 44 0.81 7.98 1.30
N ILE A 45 -0.43 7.86 0.86
CA ILE A 45 -1.24 6.65 0.95
C ILE A 45 -1.45 6.15 -0.49
N ALA A 46 -0.92 4.98 -0.83
CA ALA A 46 -1.31 4.25 -2.01
C ALA A 46 -2.49 3.32 -1.70
N ILE A 47 -3.60 3.48 -2.42
CA ILE A 47 -4.80 2.67 -2.28
C ILE A 47 -4.95 1.85 -3.56
N GLY A 48 -4.78 0.54 -3.46
CA GLY A 48 -4.85 -0.38 -4.60
C GLY A 48 -5.59 -1.67 -4.25
N TYR A 49 -5.90 -2.46 -5.27
CA TYR A 49 -6.48 -3.78 -5.11
C TYR A 49 -5.40 -4.85 -5.20
N LEU A 50 -5.35 -5.75 -4.22
CA LEU A 50 -4.52 -6.96 -4.25
C LEU A 50 -5.41 -8.16 -3.95
N ASN A 51 -5.40 -9.18 -4.81
CA ASN A 51 -6.17 -10.41 -4.61
C ASN A 51 -7.66 -10.15 -4.21
N ASN A 52 -8.35 -9.28 -4.97
CA ASN A 52 -9.73 -8.82 -4.73
C ASN A 52 -9.99 -8.05 -3.42
N SER A 53 -8.95 -7.75 -2.64
CA SER A 53 -9.03 -6.97 -1.41
C SER A 53 -8.49 -5.57 -1.63
N LEU A 54 -9.23 -4.55 -1.17
CA LEU A 54 -8.71 -3.18 -1.18
C LEU A 54 -7.69 -3.03 -0.05
N LEU A 55 -6.52 -2.52 -0.40
CA LEU A 55 -5.39 -2.27 0.49
C LEU A 55 -4.98 -0.81 0.39
N SER A 56 -4.83 -0.20 1.55
CA SER A 56 -4.20 1.11 1.69
C SER A 56 -2.82 0.92 2.31
N VAL A 57 -1.82 1.53 1.72
CA VAL A 57 -0.41 1.44 2.11
C VAL A 57 0.07 2.84 2.37
N ILE A 58 0.66 3.07 3.54
CA ILE A 58 1.29 4.35 3.84
C ILE A 58 2.78 4.20 3.58
N TYR A 59 3.30 5.09 2.77
CA TYR A 59 4.71 5.21 2.46
C TYR A 59 5.14 6.67 2.63
N GLU A 60 6.42 6.87 2.87
CA GLU A 60 7.05 8.17 3.02
C GLU A 60 8.08 8.32 1.92
N VAL A 61 8.12 9.48 1.27
CA VAL A 61 9.16 9.77 0.29
C VAL A 61 10.34 10.37 1.04
N ARG A 62 11.52 9.76 0.88
CA ARG A 62 12.76 10.20 1.50
C ARG A 62 13.81 10.41 0.42
N TYR A 63 14.80 11.24 0.73
CA TYR A 63 15.90 11.55 -0.17
C TYR A 63 17.20 11.14 0.51
N ASP A 64 17.98 10.32 -0.17
CA ASP A 64 19.32 9.89 0.23
C ASP A 64 20.35 10.40 -0.79
N GLU A 65 21.64 10.15 -0.57
CA GLU A 65 22.73 10.64 -1.45
C GLU A 65 22.60 10.15 -2.91
N GLU A 66 21.90 9.04 -3.14
CA GLU A 66 21.62 8.50 -4.48
C GLU A 66 20.31 9.02 -5.11
N GLY A 67 19.53 9.85 -4.40
CA GLY A 67 18.28 10.42 -4.87
C GLY A 67 17.05 10.01 -4.03
N GLU A 68 15.87 10.08 -4.65
CA GLU A 68 14.60 9.76 -4.00
C GLU A 68 14.38 8.25 -3.82
N TYR A 69 13.91 7.85 -2.63
CA TYR A 69 13.45 6.50 -2.35
C TYR A 69 12.18 6.52 -1.51
N ILE A 70 11.40 5.46 -1.67
CA ILE A 70 10.13 5.28 -0.99
C ILE A 70 10.35 4.39 0.22
N TRP A 71 10.12 4.93 1.41
CA TRP A 71 10.18 4.22 2.68
C TRP A 71 8.79 3.71 3.08
N LEU A 72 8.58 2.39 3.04
CA LEU A 72 7.29 1.81 3.42
C LEU A 72 7.12 1.76 4.94
N ILE A 73 6.27 2.64 5.49
CA ILE A 73 5.94 2.66 6.92
C ILE A 73 4.90 1.59 7.27
N THR A 74 3.98 1.29 6.35
CA THR A 74 2.83 0.38 6.44
C THR A 74 1.89 0.58 7.64
N LYS A 75 0.65 1.00 7.33
CA LYS A 75 -0.54 0.81 8.16
C LYS A 75 -1.75 0.59 7.23
N LYS A 76 -2.31 -0.63 7.22
CA LYS A 76 -3.53 -0.94 6.46
C LYS A 76 -4.77 -0.50 7.22
N MET A 77 -5.65 0.26 6.57
CA MET A 77 -7.06 0.34 6.90
C MET A 77 -7.78 -0.59 5.91
N GLY A 78 -8.24 -1.75 6.37
CA GLY A 78 -8.98 -2.68 5.52
C GLY A 78 -10.32 -2.05 5.16
N LEU A 79 -10.46 -1.59 3.92
CA LEU A 79 -11.74 -1.16 3.38
C LEU A 79 -12.34 -2.32 2.58
N LYS A 80 -13.67 -2.44 2.66
CA LYS A 80 -14.49 -3.58 2.21
C LYS A 80 -14.08 -4.16 0.85
N PRO A 81 -14.32 -5.47 0.60
CA PRO A 81 -14.01 -6.11 -0.67
C PRO A 81 -14.63 -5.36 -1.85
N ARG A 82 -13.97 -5.43 -3.02
CA ARG A 82 -14.48 -4.85 -4.26
C ARG A 82 -15.91 -5.36 -4.49
N PRO A 83 -16.93 -4.49 -4.59
CA PRO A 83 -18.28 -4.96 -4.88
C PRO A 83 -18.24 -5.67 -6.23
N SER A 84 -18.69 -6.93 -6.25
CA SER A 84 -18.84 -7.69 -7.49
C SER A 84 -19.80 -6.94 -8.41
N ARG A 85 -19.42 -6.81 -9.69
CA ARG A 85 -20.22 -6.13 -10.73
C ARG A 85 -21.59 -6.78 -11.02
N THR A 86 -22.01 -7.78 -10.24
CA THR A 86 -23.22 -8.58 -10.46
C THR A 86 -24.45 -8.10 -9.67
N ALA A 87 -24.33 -7.03 -8.87
CA ALA A 87 -25.45 -6.56 -8.02
C ALA A 87 -26.32 -5.45 -8.64
N PHE A 88 -26.38 -5.36 -9.98
CA PHE A 88 -27.34 -4.49 -10.68
C PHE A 88 -28.22 -5.32 -11.61
N SER A 89 -28.98 -6.26 -11.05
CA SER A 89 -30.21 -6.71 -11.72
C SER A 89 -31.28 -5.68 -11.39
N PHE A 90 -31.54 -4.80 -12.35
CA PHE A 90 -32.68 -3.89 -12.36
C PHE A 90 -33.97 -4.71 -12.26
N TYR A 91 -34.86 -4.31 -11.35
CA TYR A 91 -36.26 -4.70 -11.31
C TYR A 91 -37.11 -3.52 -11.77
#